data_AF-A0AAJ1V449-F1
#
_entry.id   AF-A0AAJ1V449-F1
#
_cell.length_a   1.000
_cell.length_b   1.000
_cell.length_c   1.000
_cell.angle_alpha   90.00
_cell.angle_beta   90.00
_cell.angle_gamma   90.00
#
_symmetry.space_group_name_H-M   'P 1'
#
loop_
_entity.id
_entity.type
_entity.pdbx_description
1 polymer ?
#
loop_
_entity_poly.entity_id
_entity_poly.type
_entity_poly.pdbx_seq_one_letter_code
_entity_poly.pdbx_strand_id
1 'polypeptide(L)'
;MKYEILNKPYFKPAINATEVQIYSNAPYTVITRDLSGDVADKPDDELIRLVLDQMAMEYDPTDKLNQLDRALVAVDEKLKELDEITKESKKRLDEAIKESKEQTEVIQGAFVEVMDLVGKLMEQPSNDTEAQAN
;
A
#
# COMPACT_ATOMS: atom_id res chain seq x y z
N MET A 1 -14.93 -32.05 -17.70
CA MET A 1 -15.27 -33.20 -16.84
C MET A 1 -16.02 -32.65 -15.63
N LYS A 2 -17.15 -33.22 -15.23
CA LYS A 2 -17.92 -32.74 -14.07
C LYS A 2 -17.44 -33.51 -12.83
N TYR A 3 -17.06 -32.78 -11.79
CA TYR A 3 -16.65 -33.35 -10.52
C TYR A 3 -17.69 -33.05 -9.44
N GLU A 4 -17.81 -33.97 -8.49
CA GLU A 4 -18.67 -33.85 -7.31
C GLU A 4 -17.88 -34.33 -6.07
N ILE A 5 -18.25 -33.85 -4.88
CA ILE A 5 -17.66 -34.33 -3.63
C ILE A 5 -18.13 -35.78 -3.39
N LEU A 6 -17.19 -36.70 -3.18
CA LEU A 6 -17.50 -38.10 -2.91
C LEU A 6 -17.80 -38.35 -1.43
N ASN A 7 -16.99 -37.75 -0.55
CA ASN A 7 -17.04 -37.95 0.90
C ASN A 7 -16.97 -36.60 1.62
N LYS A 8 -17.56 -36.51 2.82
CA LYS A 8 -17.49 -35.31 3.64
C LYS A 8 -16.01 -34.94 3.88
N PRO A 9 -15.58 -33.70 3.57
CA PRO A 9 -14.23 -33.24 3.83
C PRO A 9 -13.85 -33.41 5.30
N TYR A 10 -12.60 -33.79 5.56
CA TYR A 10 -12.12 -34.06 6.90
C TYR A 10 -10.81 -33.33 7.17
N PHE A 11 -10.82 -32.41 8.14
CA PHE A 11 -9.60 -31.76 8.62
C PHE A 11 -8.75 -32.74 9.44
N LYS A 12 -7.47 -32.87 9.08
CA LYS A 12 -6.43 -33.67 9.72
C LYS A 12 -5.50 -32.72 10.50
N PRO A 13 -5.72 -32.51 11.82
CA PRO A 13 -4.95 -31.54 12.60
C PRO A 13 -3.45 -31.85 12.65
N ALA A 14 -3.08 -33.13 12.60
CA ALA A 14 -1.69 -33.59 12.65
C ALA A 14 -0.81 -33.09 11.50
N ILE A 15 -1.40 -32.80 10.33
CA ILE A 15 -0.69 -32.29 9.15
C ILE A 15 -1.21 -30.93 8.70
N ASN A 16 -2.11 -30.33 9.49
CA ASN A 16 -2.78 -29.05 9.19
C ASN A 16 -3.32 -29.02 7.74
N ALA A 17 -4.08 -30.05 7.36
CA ALA A 17 -4.65 -30.17 6.02
C ALA A 17 -6.03 -30.82 6.04
N THR A 18 -6.87 -30.51 5.06
CA THR A 18 -8.20 -31.08 4.87
C THR A 18 -8.18 -32.10 3.74
N GLU A 19 -8.54 -33.34 4.02
CA GLU A 19 -8.73 -34.36 2.99
C GLU A 19 -10.03 -34.08 2.22
N VAL A 20 -9.91 -34.00 0.90
CA VAL A 20 -11.03 -33.84 -0.02
C VAL A 20 -10.97 -34.94 -1.07
N GLN A 21 -12.11 -35.57 -1.30
CA GLN A 21 -12.28 -36.59 -2.32
C GLN A 21 -13.30 -36.11 -3.34
N ILE A 22 -12.87 -35.97 -4.60
CA ILE A 22 -13.74 -35.62 -5.71
C ILE A 22 -13.84 -36.80 -6.66
N TYR A 23 -14.99 -36.94 -7.32
CA TYR A 23 -15.18 -37.99 -8.32
C TYR A 23 -15.83 -37.45 -9.59
N SER A 24 -15.51 -38.08 -10.72
CA SER A 24 -16.17 -37.90 -12.00
C SER A 24 -16.82 -39.22 -12.41
N ASN A 25 -18.03 -39.17 -12.96
CA ASN A 25 -18.79 -40.35 -13.37
C ASN A 25 -18.38 -40.92 -14.75
N ALA A 26 -17.75 -40.13 -15.63
CA ALA A 26 -17.43 -40.55 -16.98
C ALA A 26 -16.11 -39.91 -17.50
N PRO A 27 -15.00 -40.68 -17.55
CA PRO A 27 -14.81 -42.01 -16.96
C PRO A 27 -14.93 -41.95 -15.43
N TYR A 28 -15.26 -43.08 -14.80
CA TYR A 28 -15.27 -43.16 -13.34
C TYR A 28 -13.85 -42.93 -12.81
N THR A 29 -13.65 -41.85 -12.06
CA THR A 29 -12.35 -41.46 -11.54
C THR A 29 -12.56 -40.83 -10.17
N VAL A 30 -11.75 -41.25 -9.20
CA VAL A 30 -11.73 -40.67 -7.85
C VAL A 30 -10.36 -40.04 -7.63
N ILE A 31 -10.37 -38.82 -7.11
CA ILE A 31 -9.17 -38.04 -6.80
C ILE A 31 -9.25 -37.67 -5.33
N THR A 32 -8.19 -38.03 -4.59
CA THR A 32 -8.02 -37.65 -3.18
C THR A 32 -6.83 -36.72 -3.05
N ARG A 33 -7.03 -35.58 -2.38
CA ARG A 33 -5.96 -34.62 -2.05
C ARG A 33 -6.13 -34.08 -0.64
N ASP A 34 -5.00 -33.76 -0.02
CA ASP A 34 -4.93 -33.03 1.25
C ASP A 34 -4.69 -31.55 0.94
N LEU A 35 -5.73 -30.73 1.09
CA LEU A 35 -5.67 -29.28 0.91
C LEU A 35 -5.08 -28.62 2.15
N SER A 36 -4.19 -27.64 1.99
CA SER A 36 -3.57 -26.97 3.14
C SER A 36 -4.58 -26.21 3.99
N GLY A 37 -4.48 -26.36 5.31
CA GLY A 37 -5.32 -25.71 6.31
C GLY A 37 -6.66 -26.40 6.58
N ASP A 38 -7.42 -25.80 7.49
CA ASP A 38 -8.81 -26.20 7.75
C ASP A 38 -9.72 -25.48 6.76
N VAL A 39 -10.16 -26.23 5.76
CA VAL A 39 -11.06 -25.77 4.70
C VAL A 39 -12.31 -26.63 4.61
N ALA A 40 -12.58 -27.49 5.60
CA ALA A 40 -13.65 -28.47 5.54
C ALA A 40 -15.05 -27.85 5.39
N ASP A 41 -15.22 -26.63 5.87
CA ASP A 41 -16.49 -25.88 5.82
C ASP A 41 -16.67 -25.03 4.54
N LYS A 42 -15.73 -25.09 3.60
CA LYS A 42 -15.87 -24.38 2.32
C LYS A 42 -16.96 -25.00 1.45
N PRO A 43 -17.59 -24.21 0.55
CA PRO A 43 -18.52 -24.74 -0.44
C PRO A 43 -17.89 -25.83 -1.32
N ASP A 44 -18.68 -26.79 -1.77
CA ASP A 44 -18.22 -27.90 -2.63
C ASP A 44 -17.50 -27.41 -3.89
N ASP A 45 -18.04 -26.39 -4.57
CA ASP A 45 -17.41 -25.77 -5.75
C ASP A 45 -16.03 -25.15 -5.40
N GLU A 46 -15.96 -24.54 -4.20
CA GLU A 46 -14.76 -24.18 -3.43
C GLU A 46 -13.68 -25.26 -3.50
N LEU A 47 -14.02 -26.38 -2.89
CA LEU A 47 -13.15 -27.51 -2.63
C LEU A 47 -12.74 -28.24 -3.89
N ILE A 48 -13.68 -28.46 -4.81
CA ILE A 48 -13.41 -29.08 -6.11
C ILE A 48 -12.39 -28.24 -6.88
N ARG A 49 -12.58 -26.91 -6.94
CA ARG A 49 -11.64 -26.02 -7.61
C ARG A 49 -10.25 -26.10 -6.99
N LEU A 50 -10.13 -26.11 -5.67
CA LEU A 50 -8.84 -26.22 -4.97
C LEU A 50 -8.12 -27.54 -5.27
N VAL A 51 -8.84 -28.67 -5.29
CA VAL A 51 -8.27 -29.98 -5.67
C VAL A 51 -7.77 -29.96 -7.11
N LEU A 52 -8.55 -29.39 -8.04
CA LEU A 52 -8.16 -29.28 -9.45
C LEU A 52 -6.99 -28.31 -9.67
N ASP A 53 -6.95 -27.18 -8.96
CA ASP A 53 -5.84 -26.22 -8.99
C ASP A 53 -4.55 -26.88 -8.48
N GLN A 54 -4.62 -27.65 -7.40
CA GLN A 54 -3.49 -28.41 -6.88
C GLN A 54 -3.00 -29.46 -7.89
N MET A 55 -3.93 -30.20 -8.53
CA MET A 55 -3.56 -31.14 -9.60
C MET A 55 -2.90 -30.44 -10.79
N ALA A 56 -3.45 -29.31 -11.25
CA ALA A 56 -2.86 -28.56 -12.34
C ALA A 56 -1.40 -28.20 -12.02
N MET A 57 -1.12 -27.77 -10.79
CA MET A 57 0.23 -27.47 -10.34
C MET A 57 1.15 -28.70 -10.27
N GLU A 58 0.62 -29.88 -9.97
CA GLU A 58 1.39 -31.15 -9.91
C GLU A 58 1.74 -31.70 -11.30
N TYR A 59 0.85 -31.54 -12.30
CA TYR A 59 1.00 -32.17 -13.62
C TYR A 59 1.46 -31.21 -14.72
N ASP A 60 0.97 -29.97 -14.72
CA ASP A 60 1.32 -28.95 -15.71
C ASP A 60 1.36 -27.55 -15.05
N PRO A 61 2.47 -27.23 -14.37
CA PRO A 61 2.59 -25.96 -13.66
C PRO A 61 2.75 -24.76 -14.60
N THR A 62 2.91 -24.95 -15.92
CA THR A 62 3.27 -23.89 -16.87
C THR A 62 2.29 -22.71 -16.83
N ASP A 63 0.99 -22.98 -16.75
CA ASP A 63 -0.02 -21.90 -16.68
C ASP A 63 0.10 -21.08 -15.39
N LYS A 64 0.36 -21.73 -14.26
CA LYS A 64 0.54 -21.03 -12.97
C LYS A 64 1.87 -20.27 -12.93
N LEU A 65 2.93 -20.80 -13.54
CA LEU A 65 4.20 -20.10 -13.72
C LEU A 65 4.02 -18.86 -14.60
N ASN A 66 3.32 -18.97 -15.73
CA ASN A 66 3.01 -17.83 -16.58
C ASN A 66 2.14 -16.77 -15.90
N GLN A 67 1.27 -17.17 -14.97
CA GLN A 67 0.51 -16.23 -14.14
C GLN A 67 1.41 -15.53 -13.11
N LEU A 68 2.32 -16.29 -12.48
CA LEU A 68 3.29 -15.75 -11.55
C LEU A 68 4.24 -14.74 -12.24
N ASP A 69 4.75 -15.08 -13.42
CA ASP A 69 5.62 -14.19 -14.20
C ASP A 69 4.92 -12.88 -14.56
N ARG A 70 3.65 -12.95 -14.97
CA ARG A 70 2.84 -11.74 -15.22
C ARG A 70 2.62 -10.91 -13.96
N ALA A 71 2.37 -11.57 -12.82
CA ALA A 71 2.23 -10.88 -11.54
C ALA A 71 3.53 -10.20 -11.11
N LEU A 72 4.67 -10.84 -11.33
CA LEU A 72 5.99 -10.27 -11.05
C LEU A 72 6.25 -9.02 -11.90
N VAL A 73 5.98 -9.08 -13.20
CA VAL A 73 6.11 -7.92 -14.09
C VAL A 73 5.22 -6.76 -13.63
N ALA A 74 3.97 -7.03 -13.28
CA ALA A 74 3.05 -6.00 -12.81
C ALA A 74 3.48 -5.38 -11.46
N VAL A 75 4.09 -6.16 -10.57
CA VAL A 75 4.65 -5.64 -9.32
C VAL A 75 5.85 -4.75 -9.59
N ASP A 76 6.76 -5.17 -10.48
CA ASP A 76 7.93 -4.39 -10.87
C ASP A 76 7.55 -3.04 -11.50
N GLU A 77 6.51 -3.01 -12.34
CA GLU A 77 5.97 -1.78 -12.91
C GLU A 77 5.43 -0.84 -11.83
N LYS A 78 4.62 -1.36 -10.91
CA LYS A 78 4.09 -0.57 -9.78
C LYS A 78 5.19 -0.05 -8.85
N LEU A 79 6.25 -0.81 -8.65
CA LEU A 79 7.40 -0.37 -7.87
C LEU A 79 8.13 0.80 -8.55
N LYS A 80 8.29 0.75 -9.88
CA LYS A 80 8.87 1.87 -10.64
C LYS A 80 8.00 3.13 -10.55
N GLU A 81 6.69 2.99 -10.69
CA GLU A 81 5.75 4.12 -10.54
C GLU A 81 5.83 4.73 -9.13
N LEU A 82 5.89 3.89 -8.09
CA LEU A 82 6.04 4.34 -6.70
C LEU A 82 7.38 5.06 -6.47
N ASP A 83 8.46 4.58 -7.06
CA ASP A 83 9.77 5.23 -7.00
C ASP A 83 9.75 6.61 -7.67
N GLU A 84 9.07 6.75 -8.81
CA GLU A 84 8.89 8.04 -9.49
C GLU A 84 8.05 9.02 -8.65
N ILE A 85 6.91 8.56 -8.12
CA ILE A 85 6.06 9.36 -7.22
C ILE A 85 6.84 9.80 -5.98
N THR A 86 7.66 8.91 -5.43
CA THR A 86 8.48 9.21 -4.24
C THR A 86 9.56 10.25 -4.56
N LYS A 87 10.21 10.15 -5.72
CA LYS A 87 11.18 11.16 -6.17
C LYS A 87 10.52 12.51 -6.41
N GLU A 88 9.35 12.52 -7.06
CA GLU A 88 8.61 13.76 -7.31
C GLU A 88 8.13 14.39 -6.00
N SER A 89 7.62 13.59 -5.07
CA SER A 89 7.19 14.06 -3.76
C SER A 89 8.34 14.64 -2.94
N LYS A 90 9.52 14.00 -2.96
CA LYS A 90 10.73 14.55 -2.34
C LYS A 90 11.13 15.88 -2.96
N LYS A 91 11.12 15.98 -4.30
CA LYS A 91 11.43 17.23 -5.00
C LYS A 91 10.47 18.35 -4.61
N ARG A 92 9.16 18.08 -4.62
CA ARG A 92 8.13 19.05 -4.19
C ARG A 92 8.28 19.46 -2.73
N LEU A 93 8.64 18.51 -1.86
CA LEU A 93 8.91 18.79 -0.45
C LEU A 93 10.14 19.69 -0.28
N ASP A 94 11.23 19.39 -0.99
CA ASP A 94 12.45 20.21 -0.97
C ASP A 94 12.19 21.63 -1.50
N GLU A 95 11.40 21.77 -2.57
CA GLU A 95 10.95 23.05 -3.11
C GLU A 95 10.09 23.83 -2.09
N ALA A 96 9.12 23.17 -1.46
CA ALA A 96 8.27 23.79 -0.44
C ALA A 96 9.06 24.23 0.81
N ILE A 97 10.05 23.43 1.24
CA ILE A 97 10.95 23.79 2.35
C ILE A 97 11.77 25.03 1.96
N LYS A 98 12.28 25.08 0.73
CA LYS A 98 13.05 26.23 0.23
C LYS A 98 12.20 27.51 0.18
N GLU A 99 11.01 27.44 -0.39
CA GLU A 99 10.07 28.57 -0.44
C GLU A 99 9.69 29.06 0.96
N SER A 100 9.42 28.14 1.90
CA SER A 100 9.12 28.49 3.28
C SER A 100 10.30 29.20 3.97
N LYS A 101 11.53 28.78 3.68
CA LYS A 101 12.73 29.43 4.21
C LYS A 101 12.88 30.85 3.65
N GLU A 102 12.72 31.03 2.33
CA GLU A 102 12.79 32.34 1.68
C GLU A 102 11.71 33.30 2.23
N GLN A 103 10.47 32.83 2.39
CA GLN A 103 9.40 33.61 3.01
C GLN A 103 9.73 34.01 4.45
N THR A 104 10.33 33.11 5.23
CA THR A 104 10.75 33.39 6.61
C THR A 104 11.83 34.46 6.66
N GLU A 105 12.83 34.41 5.77
CA GLU A 105 13.88 35.42 5.67
C GLU A 105 13.32 36.80 5.29
N VAL A 106 12.37 36.86 4.34
CA VAL A 106 11.69 38.10 3.95
C VAL A 106 10.90 38.70 5.12
N ILE A 107 10.15 37.87 5.85
CA ILE A 107 9.37 38.32 7.03
C ILE A 107 10.31 38.84 8.13
N GLN A 108 11.42 38.15 8.39
CA GLN A 108 12.42 38.57 9.37
C GLN A 108 13.03 39.92 8.98
N GLY A 109 13.38 40.13 7.72
CA GLY A 109 13.89 41.40 7.21
C GLY A 109 12.89 42.55 7.41
N ALA A 110 11.63 42.35 7.00
CA ALA A 110 10.57 43.34 7.19
C ALA A 110 10.33 43.65 8.68
N PHE A 111 10.43 42.66 9.56
CA PHE A 111 10.28 42.87 11.01
C PHE A 111 11.42 43.72 11.59
N VAL A 112 12.66 43.51 11.14
CA VAL A 112 13.81 44.33 11.55
C VAL A 112 13.63 45.78 11.09
N GLU A 113 13.17 46.01 9.85
CA GLU A 113 12.89 47.37 9.35
C GLU A 113 11.81 48.08 10.17
N VAL A 114 10.74 47.38 10.56
CA VAL A 114 9.70 47.93 11.44
C VAL A 114 10.26 48.28 12.82
N MET A 115 11.09 47.42 13.41
CA MET A 115 11.72 47.68 14.70
C MET A 115 12.67 48.88 14.68
N ASP A 116 13.44 49.04 13.60
CA ASP A 116 14.30 50.21 13.40
C ASP A 116 13.49 51.51 13.26
N LEU A 117 12.37 51.48 12.53
CA LEU A 117 11.47 52.62 12.42
C LEU A 117 10.83 52.99 13.77
N VAL A 118 10.38 51.99 14.53
CA VAL A 118 9.84 52.18 15.88
C VAL A 118 10.90 52.75 16.82
N GLY A 119 12.14 52.24 16.75
CA GLY A 119 13.28 52.76 17.52
C GLY A 119 13.53 54.25 17.21
N LYS A 120 13.58 54.63 15.93
CA LYS A 120 13.73 56.02 15.49
C LYS A 120 12.59 56.93 15.98
N LEU A 121 11.36 56.42 16.04
CA LEU A 121 10.21 57.16 16.56
C LEU A 121 10.30 57.36 18.08
N MET A 122 10.81 56.36 18.81
CA MET A 122 11.04 56.46 20.26
C MET A 122 12.25 57.33 20.63
N GLU A 123 13.25 57.45 19.73
CA GLU A 123 14.40 58.34 19.88
C GLU A 123 14.12 59.80 19.50
N GLN A 124 12.95 60.12 18.91
CA GLN A 124 12.56 61.51 18.73
C GLN A 124 12.31 62.15 20.10
N PRO A 125 13.06 63.20 20.49
CA PRO A 125 12.76 63.93 21.70
C PRO A 125 11.38 64.55 21.55
N SER A 126 10.55 64.41 22.57
CA SER A 126 9.32 65.19 22.74
C SER A 126 9.69 66.68 22.78
N ASN A 127 9.78 67.32 21.61
CA ASN A 127 9.75 68.78 21.52
C ASN A 127 8.30 69.23 21.70
N ASP A 128 7.74 68.98 22.89
CA ASP A 128 6.69 69.84 23.40
C ASP A 128 7.38 71.13 23.81
N THR A 129 7.34 72.04 22.85
CA THR A 129 7.87 73.39 22.93
C THR A 129 7.18 74.10 24.07
N GLU A 130 7.98 74.57 25.03
CA GLU A 130 7.62 75.65 25.95
C GLU A 130 7.02 76.81 25.14
N ALA A 131 5.70 76.95 25.12
CA ALA A 131 5.04 78.17 24.69
C ALA A 131 4.72 78.99 25.93
N GLN A 132 5.62 79.94 26.22
CA GLN A 132 5.42 81.04 27.14
C GLN A 132 4.07 81.74 26.89
N ALA A 133 3.29 81.98 27.94
CA ALA A 133 2.27 83.03 27.97
C ALA A 133 1.99 83.48 29.41
N ASN A 134 2.51 84.68 29.74
CA ASN A 134 2.14 85.66 30.76
C ASN A 134 1.71 85.21 32.17
#